data_AF-A0A966NUS2-F1
#
_entry.id   AF-A0A966NUS2-F1
#
_cell.length_a   1.000
_cell.length_b   1.000
_cell.length_c   1.000
_cell.angle_alpha   90.00
_cell.angle_beta   90.00
_cell.angle_gamma   90.00
#
_symmetry.space_group_name_H-M   'P 1'
#
loop_
_entity.id
_entity.type
_entity.pdbx_description
1 polymer ?
#
loop_
_entity_poly.entity_id
_entity_poly.type
_entity_poly.pdbx_seq_one_letter_code
_entity_poly.pdbx_strand_id
1 'polypeptide(L)'
;MTEPLVYGAFVYPNMLIDVMPTCVALTRYVPRSASHTTVHTDYLFPKETLEDPSVDLTPTLSFNDLVNQQDIAVSERVQRGVSSKSFVRAHHTGMEKYAQQFVKRYRTDVN
;
A
#
# COMPACT_ATOMS: atom_id res chain seq x y z
N MET A 1 11.03 16.99 19.08
CA MET A 1 10.53 15.89 18.24
C MET A 1 10.79 16.28 16.81
N THR A 2 11.55 15.50 16.07
CA THR A 2 11.66 15.63 14.61
C THR A 2 10.29 15.30 14.01
N GLU A 3 9.81 16.14 13.09
CA GLU A 3 8.57 15.90 12.38
C GLU A 3 8.65 14.55 11.63
N PRO A 4 7.53 13.80 11.52
CA PRO A 4 7.53 12.55 10.79
C PRO A 4 7.86 12.82 9.32
N LEU A 5 8.83 12.08 8.80
CA LEU A 5 9.32 12.22 7.43
C LEU A 5 8.30 11.72 6.41
N VAL A 6 7.30 10.94 6.81
CA VAL A 6 6.27 10.37 5.92
C VAL A 6 4.89 10.52 6.55
N TYR A 7 3.91 10.94 5.74
CA TYR A 7 2.49 10.99 6.10
C TYR A 7 1.70 10.06 5.19
N GLY A 8 1.04 9.05 5.79
CA GLY A 8 0.23 8.08 5.07
C GLY A 8 -1.26 8.26 5.36
N ALA A 9 -2.10 8.09 4.34
CA ALA A 9 -3.55 8.03 4.48
C ALA A 9 -4.13 6.86 3.69
N PHE A 10 -5.10 6.16 4.29
CA PHE A 10 -5.91 5.17 3.59
C PHE A 10 -7.25 5.79 3.21
N VAL A 11 -7.52 5.79 1.91
CA VAL A 11 -8.79 6.22 1.33
C VAL A 11 -9.59 4.96 0.99
N TYR A 12 -10.55 4.66 1.86
CA TYR A 12 -11.47 3.54 1.65
C TYR A 12 -12.24 3.70 0.32
N PRO A 13 -12.43 2.63 -0.48
CA PRO A 13 -12.18 1.22 -0.12
C PRO A 13 -10.79 0.68 -0.47
N ASN A 14 -10.02 1.36 -1.32
CA ASN A 14 -8.93 0.69 -2.04
C ASN A 14 -7.79 1.60 -2.49
N MET A 15 -7.49 2.67 -1.75
CA MET A 15 -6.39 3.58 -2.09
C MET A 15 -5.53 3.92 -0.87
N LEU A 16 -4.21 4.01 -1.08
CA LEU A 16 -3.26 4.61 -0.16
C LEU A 16 -2.64 5.86 -0.78
N ILE A 17 -2.36 6.84 0.06
CA ILE A 17 -1.66 8.08 -0.25
C ILE A 17 -0.49 8.18 0.71
N ASP A 18 0.73 8.11 0.19
CA ASP A 18 1.96 8.25 0.98
C ASP A 18 2.71 9.50 0.53
N VAL A 19 2.74 10.50 1.40
CA VAL A 19 3.47 11.76 1.19
C VAL A 19 4.83 11.62 1.87
N MET A 20 5.88 11.51 1.05
CA MET A 20 7.27 11.38 1.48
C MET A 20 8.06 12.63 1.09
N PRO A 21 9.28 12.83 1.61
CA PRO A 21 10.06 14.03 1.32
C PRO A 21 10.49 14.12 -0.15
N THR A 22 10.56 12.98 -0.84
CA THR A 22 11.08 12.86 -2.22
C THR A 22 9.99 12.72 -3.28
N CYS A 23 8.79 12.23 -2.93
CA CYS A 23 7.65 12.10 -3.83
C CYS A 23 6.35 11.84 -3.06
N VAL A 24 5.22 11.90 -3.76
CA VAL A 24 3.96 11.33 -3.28
C VAL A 24 3.69 10.04 -4.05
N ALA A 25 3.38 8.95 -3.36
CA ALA A 25 2.90 7.72 -3.98
C ALA A 25 1.38 7.63 -3.81
N LEU A 26 0.66 7.49 -4.92
CA LEU A 26 -0.77 7.16 -4.94
C LEU A 26 -0.94 5.71 -5.37
N THR A 27 -1.30 4.84 -4.42
CA THR A 27 -1.47 3.41 -4.70
C THR A 27 -2.95 3.07 -4.74
N ARG A 28 -3.43 2.48 -5.84
CA ARG A 28 -4.80 1.95 -6.00
C ARG A 28 -4.80 0.44 -6.18
N TYR A 29 -5.69 -0.22 -5.46
CA TYR A 29 -5.90 -1.66 -5.51
C TYR A 29 -7.16 -1.99 -6.34
N VAL A 30 -6.98 -2.57 -7.52
CA VAL A 30 -8.10 -2.92 -8.42
C VAL A 30 -8.37 -4.43 -8.34
N PRO A 31 -9.49 -4.87 -7.72
CA PRO A 31 -9.81 -6.29 -7.63
C PRO A 31 -10.11 -6.85 -9.02
N ARG A 32 -9.59 -8.05 -9.32
CA ARG A 32 -9.86 -8.80 -10.57
C ARG A 32 -10.56 -10.12 -10.31
N SER A 33 -10.28 -10.75 -9.16
CA SER A 33 -10.98 -11.93 -8.67
C SER A 33 -10.82 -12.03 -7.15
N ALA A 34 -11.40 -13.06 -6.53
CA ALA A 34 -11.24 -13.31 -5.10
C ALA A 34 -9.77 -13.56 -4.65
N SER A 35 -8.87 -13.83 -5.59
CA SER A 35 -7.45 -14.12 -5.33
C SER A 35 -6.49 -13.30 -6.17
N HIS A 36 -6.96 -12.26 -6.86
CA HIS A 36 -6.13 -11.44 -7.74
C HIS A 36 -6.51 -9.96 -7.66
N THR A 37 -5.51 -9.12 -7.41
CA THR A 37 -5.61 -7.66 -7.35
C THR A 37 -4.51 -7.07 -8.22
N THR A 38 -4.86 -6.15 -9.12
CA THR A 38 -3.89 -5.32 -9.83
C THR A 38 -3.57 -4.10 -8.97
N VAL A 39 -2.30 -3.86 -8.68
CA VAL A 39 -1.83 -2.68 -7.93
C VAL A 39 -1.31 -1.64 -8.92
N HIS A 40 -1.83 -0.43 -8.85
CA HIS A 40 -1.32 0.72 -9.61
C HIS A 40 -0.72 1.71 -8.63
N THR A 41 0.55 2.07 -8.80
CA THR A 41 1.21 3.11 -8.00
C THR A 41 1.67 4.23 -8.91
N ASP A 42 1.08 5.41 -8.73
CA ASP A 42 1.45 6.63 -9.43
C ASP A 42 2.40 7.44 -8.52
N TYR A 43 3.62 7.69 -8.97
CA TYR A 43 4.57 8.55 -8.26
C TYR A 43 4.47 9.99 -8.78
N LEU A 44 4.11 10.91 -7.89
CA LEU A 44 3.94 12.32 -8.20
C LEU A 44 5.13 13.13 -7.73
N PHE A 45 5.58 14.01 -8.61
CA PHE A 45 6.65 14.98 -8.38
C PHE A 45 6.17 16.37 -8.79
N PRO A 46 6.75 17.46 -8.24
CA PRO A 46 6.58 18.79 -8.79
C PRO A 46 6.94 18.82 -10.28
N LYS A 47 6.24 19.63 -11.06
CA LYS A 47 6.44 19.70 -12.50
C LYS A 47 7.88 20.11 -12.85
N GLU A 48 8.42 21.05 -12.09
CA GLU A 48 9.77 21.59 -12.26
C GLU A 48 10.83 20.51 -12.04
N THR A 49 10.58 19.57 -11.12
CA THR A 49 11.46 18.42 -10.88
C THR A 49 11.47 17.45 -12.06
N LEU A 50 10.32 17.25 -12.72
CA LEU A 50 10.23 16.36 -13.89
C LEU A 50 10.84 16.98 -15.15
N GLU A 51 10.85 18.31 -15.25
CA GLU A 51 11.40 19.04 -16.40
C GLU A 51 12.90 19.35 -16.27
N ASP A 52 13.50 19.15 -15.08
CA ASP A 52 14.93 19.36 -14.83
C ASP A 52 15.77 18.11 -15.16
N PRO A 53 16.58 18.13 -16.25
CA PRO A 53 17.38 16.98 -16.65
C PRO A 53 18.56 16.67 -15.72
N SER A 54 18.87 17.55 -14.76
CA SER A 54 19.91 17.31 -13.75
C SER A 54 19.41 16.47 -12.57
N VAL A 55 18.10 16.32 -12.42
CA VAL A 55 17.48 15.54 -11.35
C VAL A 55 17.40 14.07 -11.74
N ASP A 56 18.09 13.21 -10.97
CA ASP A 56 17.94 11.76 -11.09
C ASP A 56 16.84 11.24 -10.16
N LEU A 57 15.74 10.76 -10.76
CA LEU A 57 14.60 10.18 -10.04
C LEU A 57 14.81 8.69 -9.70
N THR A 58 15.83 8.05 -10.28
CA THR A 58 16.05 6.61 -10.19
C THR A 58 16.15 6.12 -8.74
N PRO A 59 16.88 6.78 -7.82
CA PRO A 59 16.97 6.31 -6.44
C PRO A 59 15.61 6.28 -5.74
N THR A 60 14.79 7.31 -5.93
CA THR A 60 13.44 7.40 -5.34
C THR A 60 12.53 6.32 -5.93
N LEU A 61 12.50 6.17 -7.25
CA LEU A 61 11.61 5.21 -7.92
C LEU A 61 12.01 3.76 -7.63
N SER A 62 13.30 3.43 -7.71
CA SER A 62 13.78 2.07 -7.47
C SER A 62 13.60 1.62 -6.02
N PHE A 63 13.78 2.52 -5.05
CA PHE A 63 13.50 2.22 -3.66
C PHE A 63 12.02 1.91 -3.43
N ASN A 64 11.11 2.76 -3.93
CA ASN A 64 9.68 2.55 -3.76
C ASN A 64 9.19 1.30 -4.50
N ASP A 65 9.72 1.01 -5.69
CA ASP A 65 9.41 -0.22 -6.41
C ASP A 65 9.84 -1.47 -5.61
N LEU A 66 11.05 -1.45 -5.01
CA LEU A 66 11.51 -2.53 -4.15
C LEU A 66 10.59 -2.75 -2.93
N VAL A 67 10.18 -1.67 -2.26
CA VAL A 67 9.26 -1.75 -1.11
C VAL A 67 7.91 -2.34 -1.54
N ASN A 68 7.33 -1.87 -2.65
CA ASN A 68 6.09 -2.42 -3.18
C ASN A 68 6.20 -3.91 -3.50
N GLN A 69 7.30 -4.34 -4.12
CA GLN A 69 7.52 -5.76 -4.41
C GLN A 69 7.58 -6.61 -3.12
N GLN A 70 8.18 -6.09 -2.05
CA GLN A 70 8.24 -6.77 -0.76
C GLN A 70 6.85 -6.94 -0.13
N ASP A 71 6.04 -5.89 -0.14
CA ASP A 71 4.66 -5.93 0.39
C ASP A 71 3.74 -6.86 -0.41
N ILE A 72 3.87 -6.85 -1.74
CA ILE A 72 3.16 -7.78 -2.63
C ILE A 72 3.56 -9.21 -2.30
N ALA A 73 4.86 -9.49 -2.18
CA ALA A 73 5.34 -10.83 -1.90
C ALA A 73 4.88 -11.36 -0.52
N VAL A 74 4.70 -10.50 0.48
CA VAL A 74 4.08 -10.88 1.77
C VAL A 74 2.60 -11.19 1.57
N SER A 75 1.86 -10.33 0.87
CA SER A 75 0.43 -10.52 0.59
C SER A 75 0.14 -11.82 -0.15
N GLU A 76 0.96 -12.19 -1.13
CA GLU A 76 0.85 -13.45 -1.86
C GLU A 76 1.12 -14.67 -0.96
N ARG A 77 2.11 -14.58 -0.06
CA ARG A 77 2.39 -15.65 0.93
C ARG A 77 1.21 -15.82 1.89
N VAL A 78 0.64 -14.72 2.38
CA VAL A 78 -0.56 -14.74 3.22
C VAL A 78 -1.73 -15.36 2.48
N GLN A 79 -1.98 -14.97 1.23
CA GLN A 79 -3.07 -15.51 0.40
C GLN A 79 -2.96 -17.03 0.23
N ARG A 80 -1.75 -17.56 0.00
CA ARG A 80 -1.51 -19.01 -0.04
C ARG A 80 -1.83 -19.67 1.30
N GLY A 81 -1.40 -19.08 2.41
CA GLY A 81 -1.66 -19.60 3.76
C GLY A 81 -3.16 -19.66 4.09
N VAL A 82 -3.90 -18.57 3.87
CA VAL A 82 -5.33 -18.49 4.20
C VAL A 82 -6.23 -19.34 3.28
N SER A 83 -5.71 -19.79 2.14
CA SER A 83 -6.41 -20.71 1.24
C SER A 83 -6.42 -22.17 1.71
N SER A 84 -5.62 -22.51 2.72
CA SER A 84 -5.54 -23.86 3.29
C SER A 84 -6.80 -24.21 4.07
N LYS A 85 -7.27 -25.45 3.95
CA LYS A 85 -8.37 -25.99 4.78
C LYS A 85 -8.04 -26.02 6.27
N SER A 86 -6.75 -26.02 6.62
CA SER A 86 -6.30 -25.99 8.02
C SER A 86 -6.30 -24.59 8.62
N PHE A 87 -6.46 -23.54 7.81
CA PHE A 87 -6.59 -22.18 8.30
C PHE A 87 -8.01 -21.94 8.82
N VAL A 88 -8.13 -21.59 10.10
CA VAL A 88 -9.42 -21.38 10.76
C VAL A 88 -9.76 -19.89 10.89
N ARG A 89 -8.81 -19.07 11.36
CA ARG A 89 -8.99 -17.61 11.50
C ARG A 89 -7.67 -16.86 11.68
N ALA A 90 -7.68 -15.57 11.36
CA ALA A 90 -6.61 -14.62 11.70
C ALA A 90 -6.87 -13.94 13.05
N HIS A 91 -5.81 -13.48 13.69
CA HIS A 91 -5.85 -12.69 14.92
C HIS A 91 -5.03 -11.42 14.69
N HIS A 92 -5.55 -10.27 15.14
CA HIS A 92 -4.81 -9.02 15.10
C HIS A 92 -4.10 -8.75 16.43
N THR A 93 -2.91 -8.18 16.32
CA THR A 93 -2.14 -7.58 17.40
C THR A 93 -2.54 -6.12 17.61
N GLY A 94 -2.08 -5.51 18.71
CA GLY A 94 -2.33 -4.10 18.99
C GLY A 94 -1.74 -3.14 17.95
N MET A 95 -0.68 -3.54 17.25
CA MET A 95 -0.05 -2.71 16.19
C MET A 95 -0.95 -2.60 14.94
N GLU A 96 -1.86 -3.55 14.73
CA GLU A 96 -2.70 -3.65 13.53
C GLU A 96 -4.01 -2.85 13.64
N LYS A 97 -4.05 -1.79 14.46
CA LYS A 97 -5.27 -1.01 14.72
C LYS A 97 -5.97 -0.52 13.44
N TYR A 98 -5.22 -0.17 12.39
CA TYR A 98 -5.79 0.30 11.12
C TYR A 98 -6.36 -0.85 10.27
N ALA A 99 -5.69 -2.00 10.23
CA ALA A 99 -6.24 -3.19 9.58
C ALA A 99 -7.53 -3.66 10.25
N GLN A 100 -7.59 -3.62 11.58
CA GLN A 100 -8.81 -3.91 12.35
C GLN A 100 -9.96 -2.96 11.97
N GLN A 101 -9.67 -1.66 11.84
CA GLN A 101 -10.66 -0.66 11.42
C GLN A 101 -11.17 -0.92 9.99
N PHE A 102 -10.27 -1.23 9.04
CA PHE A 102 -10.64 -1.60 7.69
C PHE A 102 -11.59 -2.81 7.66
N VAL A 103 -11.21 -3.92 8.33
CA VAL A 103 -12.04 -5.14 8.37
C VAL A 103 -13.42 -4.87 8.98
N LYS A 104 -13.48 -4.07 10.06
CA LYS A 104 -14.75 -3.68 10.68
C LYS A 104 -15.62 -2.87 9.72
N ARG A 105 -15.04 -1.90 9.01
CA ARG A 105 -15.78 -1.08 8.04
C ARG A 105 -16.27 -1.92 6.87
N TYR A 106 -15.37 -2.70 6.26
CA TYR A 106 -15.70 -3.57 5.13
C TYR A 106 -16.87 -4.50 5.45
N ARG A 107 -16.86 -5.17 6.61
CA ARG A 107 -17.96 -6.04 7.07
C ARG A 107 -19.29 -5.32 7.26
N THR A 108 -19.27 -4.02 7.54
CA THR A 108 -20.49 -3.22 7.66
C THR A 108 -21.07 -2.89 6.28
N ASP A 109 -20.21 -2.74 5.27
CA ASP A 109 -20.63 -2.36 3.92
C ASP A 109 -21.06 -3.57 3.06
N VAL A 110 -20.64 -4.80 3.41
CA VAL A 110 -20.98 -6.04 2.68
C VAL A 110 -22.04 -6.92 3.35
N ASN A 111 -22.48 -6.57 4.56
CA ASN A 111 -23.60 -7.21 5.26
C ASN A 111 -24.90 -6.44 4.99
#